data_AF-A0A562LJT2-F1
#
_entry.id   AF-A0A562LJT2-F1
#
_cell.length_a   1.000
_cell.length_b   1.000
_cell.length_c   1.000
_cell.angle_alpha   90.00
_cell.angle_beta   90.00
_cell.angle_gamma   90.00
#
_symmetry.space_group_name_H-M   'P 1'
#
loop_
_entity.id
_entity.type
_entity.pdbx_description
1 polymer ?
#
loop_
_entity_poly.entity_id
_entity_poly.type
_entity_poly.pdbx_seq_one_letter_code
_entity_poly.pdbx_strand_id
1 'polypeptide(L)'
;MSLELIQKQLSMRAEFWKKSLGWPKDDTSYVFLGRAVHVIGRSMFGSDWTGDEPCIDPLPKLTVFPERSGWRARLVHDLLVKHHPEYNRQPPKPYQQSFEFSGKEWMDAVTIVERLRQEQAPRLRRLIQVQDRIVQLAEASFLITAIREKAGGDPTPIPRSWWKSERIRDRFDLCQLRPDDPYNLGIGSDPFQWIFVTRESLMSCAPGGLADDWQAPKPVTTSTVPPPTEEPTKARPRLPAGKIEPAFRHWREQQPEGYIPTEEQDVAHMQALGVGRDKVRELRKKFPRRKRGETRSR
;
A
#
# COMPACT_ATOMS: atom_id res chain seq x y z
N MET A 1 2.24 -18.79 4.06
CA MET A 1 2.09 -17.31 4.07
C MET A 1 2.21 -16.87 5.52
N SER A 2 3.17 -15.99 5.88
CA SER A 2 3.40 -15.65 7.29
C SER A 2 2.37 -14.63 7.81
N LEU A 3 2.15 -14.65 9.12
CA LEU A 3 1.22 -13.80 9.84
C LEU A 3 1.48 -12.30 9.72
N GLU A 4 2.76 -11.93 9.75
CA GLU A 4 3.20 -10.57 9.51
C GLU A 4 2.85 -10.10 8.09
N LEU A 5 2.81 -11.01 7.10
CA LEU A 5 2.46 -10.65 5.72
C LEU A 5 0.98 -10.27 5.60
N ILE A 6 0.07 -10.97 6.29
CA ILE A 6 -1.37 -10.69 6.24
C ILE A 6 -1.69 -9.36 6.92
N GLN A 7 -1.13 -9.12 8.12
CA GLN A 7 -1.34 -7.84 8.83
C GLN A 7 -0.70 -6.68 8.06
N LYS A 8 0.48 -6.89 7.48
CA LYS A 8 1.09 -5.91 6.59
C LYS A 8 0.24 -5.71 5.34
N GLN A 9 -0.38 -6.73 4.77
CA GLN A 9 -1.25 -6.61 3.59
C GLN A 9 -2.53 -5.83 3.86
N LEU A 10 -3.24 -6.11 4.95
CA LEU A 10 -4.43 -5.35 5.36
C LEU A 10 -4.04 -3.87 5.60
N SER A 11 -2.95 -3.65 6.35
CA SER A 11 -2.39 -2.30 6.54
C SER A 11 -1.99 -1.64 5.22
N MET A 12 -1.41 -2.38 4.28
CA MET A 12 -0.98 -1.86 2.97
C MET A 12 -2.15 -1.45 2.10
N ARG A 13 -3.24 -2.22 2.08
CA ARG A 13 -4.44 -1.86 1.30
C ARG A 13 -5.05 -0.57 1.83
N ALA A 14 -5.36 -0.51 3.12
CA ALA A 14 -5.95 0.69 3.71
C ALA A 14 -5.01 1.90 3.54
N GLU A 15 -3.70 1.72 3.70
CA GLU A 15 -2.73 2.79 3.44
C GLU A 15 -2.66 3.20 1.97
N PHE A 16 -2.72 2.25 1.03
CA PHE A 16 -2.72 2.53 -0.40
C PHE A 16 -3.92 3.38 -0.79
N TRP A 17 -5.10 3.08 -0.24
CA TRP A 17 -6.31 3.85 -0.52
C TRP A 17 -6.33 5.21 0.18
N LYS A 18 -5.79 5.32 1.40
CA LYS A 18 -5.67 6.60 2.12
C LYS A 18 -4.61 7.53 1.52
N LYS A 19 -3.47 6.99 1.09
CA LYS A 19 -2.32 7.75 0.58
C LYS A 19 -2.38 7.82 -0.95
N SER A 20 -3.36 8.56 -1.46
CA SER A 20 -3.52 8.80 -2.91
C SER A 20 -2.28 9.44 -3.58
N LEU A 21 -1.36 10.03 -2.80
CA LEU A 21 -0.07 10.57 -3.25
C LEU A 21 0.81 9.54 -3.97
N GLY A 22 0.63 8.24 -3.72
CA GLY A 22 1.39 7.18 -4.39
C GLY A 22 0.75 6.66 -5.69
N TRP A 23 -0.43 7.15 -6.06
CA TRP A 23 -1.13 6.66 -7.24
C TRP A 23 -0.51 7.19 -8.53
N PRO A 24 -0.57 6.41 -9.63
CA PRO A 24 -0.20 6.91 -10.94
C PRO A 24 -0.96 8.19 -11.31
N LYS A 25 -0.30 9.07 -12.05
CA LYS A 25 -0.96 10.23 -12.67
C LYS A 25 -1.91 9.73 -13.76
N ASP A 26 -3.12 10.32 -13.79
CA ASP A 26 -4.00 10.21 -14.94
C ASP A 26 -3.37 10.94 -16.13
N ASP A 27 -3.82 10.59 -17.32
CA ASP A 27 -3.56 11.38 -18.53
C ASP A 27 -4.89 11.79 -19.18
N THR A 28 -4.81 12.39 -20.37
CA THR A 28 -5.98 12.86 -21.12
C THR A 28 -6.91 11.72 -21.51
N SER A 29 -6.36 10.54 -21.78
CA SER A 29 -7.08 9.38 -22.31
C SER A 29 -7.42 8.33 -21.26
N TYR A 30 -6.67 8.26 -20.16
CA TYR A 30 -6.77 7.22 -19.15
C TYR A 30 -6.87 7.76 -17.72
N VAL A 31 -7.72 7.10 -16.94
CA VAL A 31 -7.93 7.34 -15.51
C VAL A 31 -7.50 6.10 -14.73
N PHE A 32 -6.71 6.29 -13.68
CA PHE A 32 -6.29 5.21 -12.80
C PHE A 32 -7.49 4.50 -12.17
N LEU A 33 -7.46 3.17 -12.07
CA LEU A 33 -8.59 2.38 -11.55
C LEU A 33 -9.05 2.83 -10.17
N GLY A 34 -8.13 3.23 -9.28
CA GLY A 34 -8.48 3.75 -7.95
C GLY A 34 -9.38 4.98 -8.01
N ARG A 35 -9.11 5.91 -8.94
CA ARG A 35 -9.97 7.08 -9.18
C ARG A 35 -11.28 6.68 -9.85
N ALA A 36 -11.24 5.74 -10.79
CA ALA A 36 -12.44 5.22 -11.44
C ALA A 36 -13.43 4.60 -10.44
N VAL A 37 -12.93 3.88 -9.43
CA VAL A 37 -13.76 3.36 -8.31
C VAL A 37 -14.51 4.48 -7.60
N HIS A 38 -13.84 5.61 -7.30
CA HIS A 38 -14.53 6.74 -6.66
C HIS A 38 -15.53 7.43 -7.59
N VAL A 39 -15.21 7.58 -8.88
CA VAL A 39 -16.11 8.19 -9.88
C VAL A 39 -17.39 7.36 -10.02
N ILE A 40 -17.26 6.04 -10.19
CA ILE A 40 -18.41 5.14 -10.31
C ILE A 40 -19.18 5.05 -8.99
N GLY A 41 -18.47 4.99 -7.85
CA GLY A 41 -19.11 4.98 -6.53
C GLY A 41 -19.97 6.21 -6.26
N ARG A 42 -19.46 7.42 -6.59
CA ARG A 42 -20.27 8.65 -6.51
C ARG A 42 -21.45 8.64 -7.47
N SER A 43 -21.26 8.16 -8.71
CA SER A 43 -22.37 8.08 -9.67
C SER A 43 -23.47 7.12 -9.18
N MET A 44 -23.11 6.02 -8.51
CA MET A 44 -24.07 5.03 -8.01
C MET A 44 -24.76 5.44 -6.70
N PHE A 45 -24.05 6.12 -5.79
CA PHE A 45 -24.54 6.35 -4.42
C PHE A 45 -24.61 7.83 -4.02
N GLY A 46 -24.25 8.76 -4.91
CA GLY A 46 -24.30 10.20 -4.64
C GLY A 46 -23.53 10.57 -3.38
N SER A 47 -24.22 11.25 -2.45
CA SER A 47 -23.67 11.68 -1.16
C SER A 47 -23.35 10.54 -0.19
N ASP A 48 -23.92 9.34 -0.39
CA ASP A 48 -23.65 8.20 0.47
C ASP A 48 -22.27 7.57 0.19
N TRP A 49 -21.65 7.91 -0.95
CA TRP A 49 -20.27 7.54 -1.25
C TRP A 49 -19.30 8.55 -0.62
N THR A 50 -18.76 8.16 0.53
CA THR A 50 -17.87 9.00 1.34
C THR A 50 -16.47 9.13 0.75
N GLY A 51 -16.06 8.18 -0.10
CA GLY A 51 -14.69 8.04 -0.56
C GLY A 51 -13.82 7.19 0.37
N ASP A 52 -14.27 6.91 1.59
CA ASP A 52 -13.55 6.02 2.52
C ASP A 52 -13.95 4.56 2.37
N GLU A 53 -14.89 4.21 1.49
CA GLU A 53 -15.31 2.83 1.27
C GLU A 53 -14.14 1.89 0.95
N PRO A 54 -13.21 2.22 0.02
CA PRO A 54 -12.08 1.34 -0.31
C PRO A 54 -11.07 1.18 0.82
N CYS A 55 -11.05 2.11 1.78
CA CYS A 55 -10.16 2.11 2.95
C CYS A 55 -10.58 1.11 4.04
N ILE A 56 -11.73 0.44 3.89
CA ILE A 56 -12.25 -0.50 4.89
C ILE A 56 -11.65 -1.88 4.67
N ASP A 57 -10.97 -2.36 5.70
CA ASP A 57 -10.56 -3.75 5.78
C ASP A 57 -11.71 -4.60 6.35
N PRO A 58 -12.13 -5.66 5.63
CA PRO A 58 -13.15 -6.55 6.13
C PRO A 58 -12.64 -7.27 7.39
N LEU A 59 -13.34 -7.09 8.50
CA LEU A 59 -13.01 -7.80 9.73
C LEU A 59 -13.34 -9.30 9.60
N PRO A 60 -12.44 -10.20 10.04
CA PRO A 60 -12.71 -11.62 10.02
C PRO A 60 -13.89 -11.96 10.93
N LYS A 61 -14.64 -12.99 10.58
CA LYS A 61 -15.49 -13.67 11.56
C LYS A 61 -14.59 -14.45 12.52
N LEU A 62 -14.70 -14.15 13.81
CA LEU A 62 -14.00 -14.91 14.85
C LEU A 62 -14.76 -16.22 15.14
N THR A 63 -14.01 -17.26 15.48
CA THR A 63 -14.56 -18.56 15.91
C THR A 63 -15.07 -18.48 17.34
N VAL A 64 -15.91 -19.45 17.73
CA VAL A 64 -16.37 -19.60 19.12
C VAL A 64 -15.20 -19.95 20.05
N PHE A 65 -14.25 -20.75 19.57
CA PHE A 65 -13.08 -21.15 20.34
C PHE A 65 -11.93 -20.14 20.20
N PRO A 66 -11.22 -19.82 21.30
CA PRO A 66 -10.11 -18.89 21.28
C PRO A 66 -8.91 -19.44 20.52
N GLU A 67 -8.45 -18.67 19.53
CA GLU A 67 -7.16 -18.89 18.88
C GLU A 67 -6.05 -18.29 19.77
N ARG A 68 -5.04 -19.09 20.10
CA ARG A 68 -3.94 -18.67 20.99
C ARG A 68 -2.79 -18.01 20.27
N SER A 69 -2.71 -18.13 18.96
CA SER A 69 -1.62 -17.59 18.16
C SER A 69 -2.15 -17.11 16.82
N GLY A 70 -1.32 -16.34 16.14
CA GLY A 70 -1.67 -15.81 14.84
C GLY A 70 -2.35 -14.44 14.87
N TRP A 71 -2.86 -14.04 13.71
CA TRP A 71 -3.17 -12.65 13.42
C TRP A 71 -4.53 -12.31 13.97
N ARG A 72 -5.42 -13.31 14.07
CA ARG A 72 -6.70 -13.19 14.77
C ARG A 72 -6.48 -13.07 16.27
N ALA A 73 -5.59 -13.88 16.85
CA ALA A 73 -5.22 -13.72 18.26
C ALA A 73 -4.65 -12.31 18.53
N ARG A 74 -3.76 -11.82 17.64
CA ARG A 74 -3.25 -10.45 17.74
C ARG A 74 -4.33 -9.39 17.58
N LEU A 75 -5.22 -9.52 16.60
CA LEU A 75 -6.37 -8.63 16.38
C LEU A 75 -7.25 -8.57 17.63
N VAL A 76 -7.59 -9.73 18.21
CA VAL A 76 -8.38 -9.83 19.43
C VAL A 76 -7.68 -9.12 20.58
N HIS A 77 -6.38 -9.35 20.77
CA HIS A 77 -5.59 -8.66 21.79
C HIS A 77 -5.63 -7.13 21.62
N ASP A 78 -5.39 -6.63 20.40
CA ASP A 78 -5.40 -5.20 20.10
C ASP A 78 -6.79 -4.58 20.31
N LEU A 79 -7.87 -5.30 19.97
CA LEU A 79 -9.25 -4.86 20.22
C LEU A 79 -9.56 -4.78 21.72
N LEU A 80 -9.13 -5.78 22.51
CA LEU A 80 -9.35 -5.79 23.95
C LEU A 80 -8.56 -4.68 24.66
N VAL A 81 -7.30 -4.46 24.29
CA VAL A 81 -6.50 -3.33 24.81
C VAL A 81 -7.20 -1.99 24.56
N LYS A 82 -7.83 -1.84 23.38
CA LYS A 82 -8.48 -0.59 22.99
C LYS A 82 -9.86 -0.39 23.63
N HIS A 83 -10.67 -1.43 23.72
CA HIS A 83 -12.09 -1.33 24.08
C HIS A 83 -12.42 -1.80 25.50
N HIS A 84 -11.54 -2.58 26.14
CA HIS A 84 -11.71 -3.13 27.48
C HIS A 84 -10.45 -2.92 28.34
N PRO A 85 -10.11 -1.67 28.70
CA PRO A 85 -8.92 -1.36 29.50
C PRO A 85 -8.95 -2.03 30.89
N GLU A 86 -10.12 -2.41 31.40
CA GLU A 86 -10.29 -3.13 32.67
C GLU A 86 -9.61 -4.51 32.70
N TYR A 87 -9.31 -5.10 31.53
CA TYR A 87 -8.51 -6.33 31.45
C TYR A 87 -7.02 -6.12 31.72
N ASN A 88 -6.57 -4.87 31.86
CA ASN A 88 -5.17 -4.51 32.16
C ASN A 88 -4.16 -5.15 31.21
N ARG A 89 -4.57 -5.39 29.95
CA ARG A 89 -3.70 -5.97 28.92
C ARG A 89 -2.62 -4.99 28.51
N GLN A 90 -1.38 -5.47 28.50
CA GLN A 90 -0.26 -4.68 28.01
C GLN A 90 -0.19 -4.71 26.47
N PRO A 91 0.30 -3.65 25.82
CA PRO A 91 0.59 -3.68 24.39
C PRO A 91 1.48 -4.88 24.02
N PRO A 92 1.23 -5.54 22.87
CA PRO A 92 1.98 -6.73 22.49
C PRO A 92 3.45 -6.39 22.25
N LYS A 93 4.36 -7.24 22.75
CA LYS A 93 5.79 -7.11 22.45
C LYS A 93 6.05 -7.46 20.98
N PRO A 94 7.10 -6.91 20.32
CA PRO A 94 7.38 -7.17 18.90
C PRO A 94 7.48 -8.65 18.51
N TYR A 95 7.87 -9.54 19.43
CA TYR A 95 8.06 -10.97 19.19
C TYR A 95 6.99 -11.86 19.84
N GLN A 96 5.93 -11.27 20.39
CA GLN A 96 4.87 -12.03 21.03
C GLN A 96 3.97 -12.66 19.96
N GLN A 97 4.06 -13.98 19.82
CA GLN A 97 3.30 -14.75 18.83
C GLN A 97 2.07 -15.46 19.44
N SER A 98 2.01 -15.56 20.77
CA SER A 98 0.92 -16.20 21.49
C SER A 98 0.29 -15.27 22.53
N PHE A 99 -1.00 -15.50 22.73
CA PHE A 99 -1.87 -14.76 23.63
C PHE A 99 -2.77 -15.77 24.35
N GLU A 100 -2.95 -15.57 25.65
CA GLU A 100 -3.96 -16.30 26.41
C GLU A 100 -5.19 -15.42 26.54
N PHE A 101 -6.37 -16.03 26.42
CA PHE A 101 -7.65 -15.36 26.57
C PHE A 101 -8.50 -16.20 27.51
N SER A 102 -9.11 -15.55 28.50
CA SER A 102 -10.25 -16.13 29.19
C SER A 102 -11.44 -16.28 28.23
N GLY A 103 -12.38 -17.16 28.55
CA GLY A 103 -13.62 -17.30 27.76
C GLY A 103 -14.39 -15.97 27.66
N LYS A 104 -14.42 -15.17 28.73
CA LYS A 104 -15.07 -13.86 28.75
C LYS A 104 -14.38 -12.86 27.83
N GLU A 105 -13.05 -12.72 27.92
CA GLU A 105 -12.28 -11.83 27.04
C GLU A 105 -12.49 -12.17 25.56
N TRP A 106 -12.49 -13.45 25.21
CA TRP A 106 -12.72 -13.87 23.83
C TRP A 106 -14.13 -13.50 23.35
N MET A 107 -15.16 -13.74 24.18
CA MET A 107 -16.55 -13.40 23.83
C MET A 107 -16.78 -11.90 23.72
N ASP A 108 -16.13 -11.09 24.56
CA ASP A 108 -16.19 -9.63 24.46
C ASP A 108 -15.56 -9.15 23.14
N ALA A 109 -14.42 -9.73 22.75
CA ALA A 109 -13.80 -9.43 21.45
C ALA A 109 -14.67 -9.87 20.26
N VAL A 110 -15.32 -11.04 20.34
CA VAL A 110 -16.30 -11.49 19.33
C VAL A 110 -17.43 -10.46 19.20
N THR A 111 -17.95 -9.96 20.32
CA THR A 111 -19.00 -8.95 20.36
C THR A 111 -18.54 -7.63 19.74
N ILE A 112 -17.32 -7.18 20.03
CA ILE A 112 -16.72 -5.99 19.41
C ILE A 112 -16.61 -6.16 17.89
N VAL A 113 -16.06 -7.29 17.43
CA VAL A 113 -15.90 -7.56 16.00
C VAL A 113 -17.24 -7.57 15.29
N GLU A 114 -18.25 -8.22 15.87
CA GLU A 114 -19.58 -8.27 15.26
C GLU A 114 -20.24 -6.89 15.18
N ARG A 115 -20.15 -6.08 16.23
CA ARG A 115 -20.62 -4.68 16.21
C ARG A 115 -19.91 -3.87 15.12
N LEU A 116 -18.57 -3.91 15.06
CA LEU A 116 -17.80 -3.19 14.05
C LEU A 116 -18.13 -3.67 12.62
N ARG A 117 -18.38 -4.96 12.43
CA ARG A 117 -18.83 -5.50 11.13
C ARG A 117 -20.19 -4.96 10.75
N GLN A 118 -21.13 -4.87 11.68
CA GLN A 118 -22.45 -4.29 11.43
C GLN A 118 -22.37 -2.81 11.07
N GLU A 119 -21.55 -2.04 11.80
CA GLU A 119 -21.30 -0.62 11.52
C GLU A 119 -20.66 -0.41 10.13
N GLN A 120 -19.72 -1.28 9.73
CA GLN A 120 -19.02 -1.18 8.44
C GLN A 120 -19.80 -1.79 7.28
N ALA A 121 -20.81 -2.63 7.54
CA ALA A 121 -21.51 -3.41 6.52
C ALA A 121 -22.10 -2.56 5.38
N PRO A 122 -22.76 -1.40 5.62
CA PRO A 122 -23.28 -0.59 4.53
C PRO A 122 -22.20 -0.08 3.59
N ARG A 123 -21.07 0.38 4.15
CA ARG A 123 -19.94 0.89 3.36
C ARG A 123 -19.26 -0.21 2.56
N LEU A 124 -19.04 -1.38 3.17
CA LEU A 124 -18.48 -2.54 2.48
C LEU A 124 -19.40 -3.04 1.36
N ARG A 125 -20.72 -3.05 1.59
CA ARG A 125 -21.71 -3.42 0.57
C ARG A 125 -21.65 -2.47 -0.64
N ARG A 126 -21.57 -1.16 -0.41
CA ARG A 126 -21.39 -0.18 -1.49
C ARG A 126 -20.11 -0.44 -2.27
N LEU A 127 -18.99 -0.65 -1.58
CA LEU A 127 -17.72 -0.97 -2.24
C LEU A 127 -17.84 -2.20 -3.15
N ILE A 128 -18.42 -3.29 -2.63
CA ILE A 128 -18.61 -4.53 -3.40
C ILE A 128 -19.49 -4.26 -4.62
N GLN A 129 -20.58 -3.51 -4.48
CA GLN A 129 -21.45 -3.15 -5.60
C GLN A 129 -20.75 -2.31 -6.68
N VAL A 130 -19.86 -1.38 -6.30
CA VAL A 130 -19.02 -0.64 -7.25
C VAL A 130 -18.05 -1.55 -7.98
N GLN A 131 -17.36 -2.43 -7.25
CA GLN A 131 -16.43 -3.39 -7.83
C GLN A 131 -17.15 -4.31 -8.83
N ASP A 132 -18.27 -4.91 -8.41
CA ASP A 132 -19.09 -5.77 -9.28
C ASP A 132 -19.57 -5.03 -10.52
N ARG A 133 -19.96 -3.75 -10.37
CA ARG A 133 -20.37 -2.92 -11.51
C ARG A 133 -19.22 -2.68 -12.49
N ILE A 134 -18.01 -2.37 -12.00
CA ILE A 134 -16.82 -2.21 -12.84
C ILE A 134 -16.53 -3.49 -13.62
N VAL A 135 -16.59 -4.64 -12.94
CA VAL A 135 -16.34 -5.95 -13.56
C VAL A 135 -17.36 -6.22 -14.67
N GLN A 136 -18.65 -6.06 -14.39
CA GLN A 136 -19.71 -6.25 -15.38
C GLN A 136 -19.54 -5.34 -16.60
N LEU A 137 -19.22 -4.06 -16.39
CA LEU A 137 -19.00 -3.11 -17.48
C LEU A 137 -17.76 -3.45 -18.31
N ALA A 138 -16.69 -3.91 -17.67
CA ALA A 138 -15.46 -4.32 -18.36
C ALA A 138 -15.66 -5.62 -19.16
N GLU A 139 -16.37 -6.60 -18.59
CA GLU A 139 -16.73 -7.84 -19.28
C GLU A 139 -17.61 -7.58 -20.52
N ALA A 140 -18.59 -6.67 -20.39
CA ALA A 140 -19.46 -6.24 -21.49
C ALA A 140 -18.79 -5.26 -22.46
N SER A 141 -17.58 -4.77 -22.14
CA SER A 141 -16.84 -3.74 -22.90
C SER A 141 -17.52 -2.39 -23.04
N PHE A 142 -18.38 -2.07 -22.09
CA PHE A 142 -18.82 -0.70 -21.87
C PHE A 142 -17.75 0.12 -21.15
N LEU A 143 -16.90 -0.52 -20.33
CA LEU A 143 -15.74 0.11 -19.69
C LEU A 143 -14.45 -0.47 -20.26
N ILE A 144 -13.72 0.33 -21.04
CA ILE A 144 -12.47 -0.08 -21.68
C ILE A 144 -11.34 0.06 -20.67
N THR A 145 -10.66 -1.04 -20.38
CA THR A 145 -9.57 -1.11 -19.38
C THR A 145 -8.24 -1.42 -20.01
N ALA A 146 -7.15 -0.89 -19.47
CA ALA A 146 -5.77 -1.12 -19.92
C ALA A 146 -4.82 -1.29 -18.72
N ILE A 147 -3.67 -1.92 -18.94
CA ILE A 147 -2.56 -1.98 -17.99
C ILE A 147 -1.39 -1.11 -18.48
N ARG A 148 -0.63 -0.55 -17.53
CA ARG A 148 0.60 0.19 -17.81
C ARG A 148 1.65 -0.11 -16.75
N GLU A 149 2.91 -0.23 -17.17
CA GLU A 149 4.02 -0.46 -16.24
C GLU A 149 4.19 0.68 -15.24
N LYS A 150 4.76 0.38 -14.08
CA LYS A 150 4.98 1.37 -13.02
C LYS A 150 5.93 2.49 -13.45
N ALA A 151 6.88 2.18 -14.33
CA ALA A 151 7.84 3.14 -14.87
C ALA A 151 7.26 4.03 -15.98
N GLY A 152 6.04 3.74 -16.47
CA GLY A 152 5.43 4.43 -17.61
C GLY A 152 5.17 3.48 -18.78
N GLY A 153 5.16 4.02 -20.00
CA GLY A 153 4.90 3.26 -21.23
C GLY A 153 3.47 3.37 -21.75
N ASP A 154 3.24 2.79 -22.92
CA ASP A 154 1.94 2.84 -23.57
C ASP A 154 0.96 1.86 -22.89
N PRO A 155 -0.29 2.27 -22.62
CA PRO A 155 -1.29 1.38 -22.06
C PRO A 155 -1.60 0.21 -22.99
N THR A 156 -1.53 -1.02 -22.47
CA THR A 156 -1.94 -2.24 -23.18
C THR A 156 -3.38 -2.59 -22.81
N PRO A 157 -4.31 -2.77 -23.76
CA PRO A 157 -5.69 -3.15 -23.44
C PRO A 157 -5.77 -4.47 -22.67
N ILE A 158 -6.62 -4.51 -21.63
CA ILE A 158 -6.90 -5.74 -20.88
C ILE A 158 -7.98 -6.54 -21.62
N PRO A 159 -7.74 -7.82 -21.95
CA PRO A 159 -8.77 -8.68 -22.53
C PRO A 159 -10.00 -8.83 -21.61
N ARG A 160 -11.21 -8.82 -22.20
CA ARG A 160 -12.48 -9.00 -21.48
C ARG A 160 -12.50 -10.28 -20.65
N SER A 161 -11.93 -11.35 -21.19
CA SER A 161 -11.85 -12.66 -20.52
C SER A 161 -11.09 -12.60 -19.21
N TRP A 162 -10.15 -11.66 -19.05
CA TRP A 162 -9.43 -11.52 -17.79
C TRP A 162 -10.34 -11.07 -16.67
N TRP A 163 -11.41 -10.31 -16.94
CA TRP A 163 -12.36 -9.89 -15.90
C TRP A 163 -13.25 -11.02 -15.40
N LYS A 164 -13.35 -12.14 -16.14
CA LYS A 164 -14.06 -13.36 -15.75
C LYS A 164 -13.22 -14.20 -14.77
N SER A 165 -13.14 -13.76 -13.53
CA SER A 165 -12.40 -14.47 -12.49
C SER A 165 -13.19 -14.53 -11.19
N GLU A 166 -13.13 -15.68 -10.51
CA GLU A 166 -13.66 -15.85 -9.15
C GLU A 166 -12.93 -14.97 -8.11
N ARG A 167 -11.74 -14.45 -8.47
CA ARG A 167 -10.84 -13.70 -7.58
C ARG A 167 -10.67 -12.26 -8.00
N ILE A 168 -11.74 -11.65 -8.50
CA ILE A 168 -11.66 -10.31 -9.10
C ILE A 168 -11.31 -9.21 -8.09
N ARG A 169 -11.58 -9.43 -6.80
CA ARG A 169 -11.35 -8.48 -5.71
C ARG A 169 -9.89 -8.09 -5.55
N ASP A 170 -8.96 -9.02 -5.76
CA ASP A 170 -7.53 -8.80 -5.56
C ASP A 170 -6.98 -7.70 -6.48
N ARG A 171 -7.62 -7.49 -7.64
CA ARG A 171 -7.27 -6.41 -8.57
C ARG A 171 -7.57 -5.02 -7.99
N PHE A 172 -8.55 -4.93 -7.10
CA PHE A 172 -8.95 -3.67 -6.48
C PHE A 172 -8.15 -3.37 -5.20
N ASP A 173 -7.48 -4.36 -4.59
CA ASP A 173 -6.72 -4.11 -3.37
C ASP A 173 -5.62 -3.07 -3.59
N LEU A 174 -4.87 -3.21 -4.69
CA LEU A 174 -3.84 -2.26 -5.11
C LEU A 174 -4.04 -1.73 -6.55
N CYS A 175 -5.19 -1.94 -7.19
CA CYS A 175 -5.42 -1.48 -8.57
C CYS A 175 -4.35 -1.97 -9.56
N GLN A 176 -3.94 -3.24 -9.42
CA GLN A 176 -2.84 -3.84 -10.15
C GLN A 176 -3.22 -5.19 -10.76
N LEU A 177 -2.52 -5.57 -11.83
CA LEU A 177 -2.66 -6.85 -12.50
C LEU A 177 -1.30 -7.35 -13.01
N ARG A 178 -1.12 -8.67 -13.03
CA ARG A 178 0.06 -9.32 -13.62
C ARG A 178 -0.31 -9.83 -15.02
N PRO A 179 0.32 -9.37 -16.11
CA PRO A 179 -0.10 -9.73 -17.47
C PRO A 179 0.22 -11.19 -17.86
N ASP A 180 1.28 -11.77 -17.30
CA ASP A 180 1.70 -13.15 -17.54
C ASP A 180 0.92 -14.17 -16.70
N ASP A 181 0.24 -13.72 -15.64
CA ASP A 181 -0.60 -14.56 -14.79
C ASP A 181 -1.77 -13.73 -14.21
N PRO A 182 -2.78 -13.41 -15.05
CA PRO A 182 -3.86 -12.48 -14.69
C PRO A 182 -4.83 -13.02 -13.63
N TYR A 183 -4.67 -14.27 -13.22
CA TYR A 183 -5.50 -14.95 -12.21
C TYR A 183 -4.73 -15.27 -10.92
N ASN A 184 -3.47 -14.82 -10.79
CA ASN A 184 -2.67 -15.03 -9.59
C ASN A 184 -3.17 -14.20 -8.39
N LEU A 185 -2.88 -14.72 -7.20
CA LEU A 185 -3.07 -14.07 -5.88
C LEU A 185 -1.93 -13.10 -5.49
N GLY A 186 -0.93 -12.94 -6.34
CA GLY A 186 0.22 -12.09 -6.01
C GLY A 186 -0.23 -10.64 -5.80
N ILE A 187 0.38 -9.97 -4.82
CA ILE A 187 0.15 -8.55 -4.55
C ILE A 187 1.51 -7.87 -4.51
N GLY A 188 1.69 -6.83 -5.34
CA GLY A 188 2.74 -5.83 -5.14
C GLY A 188 4.18 -6.22 -5.48
N SER A 189 4.44 -7.30 -6.23
CA SER A 189 5.79 -7.58 -6.75
C SER A 189 6.10 -6.79 -8.04
N ASP A 190 7.35 -6.86 -8.52
CA ASP A 190 7.82 -6.15 -9.72
C ASP A 190 7.02 -6.41 -11.02
N PRO A 191 6.47 -7.61 -11.32
CA PRO A 191 5.71 -7.83 -12.57
C PRO A 191 4.28 -7.24 -12.55
N PHE A 192 3.86 -6.60 -11.47
CA PHE A 192 2.52 -6.01 -11.39
C PHE A 192 2.46 -4.66 -12.10
N GLN A 193 1.50 -4.53 -13.01
CA GLN A 193 1.20 -3.32 -13.76
C GLN A 193 -0.05 -2.64 -13.20
N TRP A 194 -0.12 -1.32 -13.33
CA TRP A 194 -1.27 -0.53 -12.87
C TRP A 194 -2.43 -0.67 -13.84
N ILE A 195 -3.65 -0.77 -13.32
CA ILE A 195 -4.88 -0.81 -14.12
C ILE A 195 -5.39 0.62 -14.34
N PHE A 196 -5.74 0.92 -15.58
CA PHE A 196 -6.38 2.15 -16.03
C PHE A 196 -7.68 1.84 -16.74
N VAL A 197 -8.55 2.84 -16.81
CA VAL A 197 -9.76 2.84 -17.62
C VAL A 197 -9.70 4.01 -18.59
N THR A 198 -10.21 3.87 -19.81
CA THR A 198 -10.26 5.02 -20.73
C THR A 198 -11.24 6.05 -20.18
N ARG A 199 -10.89 7.33 -20.23
CA ARG A 199 -11.72 8.44 -19.75
C ARG A 199 -13.08 8.46 -20.44
N GLU A 200 -13.12 8.28 -21.75
CA GLU A 200 -14.36 8.27 -22.55
C GLU A 200 -15.36 7.21 -22.06
N SER A 201 -14.92 5.95 -21.97
CA SER A 201 -15.80 4.87 -21.51
C SER A 201 -16.23 5.02 -20.04
N LEU A 202 -15.37 5.59 -19.18
CA LEU A 202 -15.73 5.93 -17.80
C LEU A 202 -16.83 7.00 -17.74
N MET A 203 -16.72 8.06 -18.55
CA MET A 203 -17.73 9.12 -18.63
C MET A 203 -19.09 8.59 -19.11
N SER A 204 -19.07 7.68 -20.09
CA SER A 204 -20.28 7.03 -20.59
C SER A 204 -20.96 6.15 -19.53
N CYS A 205 -20.17 5.44 -18.73
CA CYS A 205 -20.68 4.52 -17.70
C CYS A 205 -21.11 5.20 -16.39
N ALA A 206 -20.60 6.41 -16.11
CA ALA A 206 -20.82 7.15 -14.86
C ALA A 206 -21.13 8.63 -15.17
N PRO A 207 -22.25 8.93 -15.85
CA PRO A 207 -22.61 10.30 -16.19
C PRO A 207 -22.74 11.14 -14.92
N GLY A 208 -22.15 12.33 -14.92
CA GLY A 208 -22.13 13.24 -13.78
C GLY A 208 -21.05 12.96 -12.72
N GLY A 209 -20.38 11.80 -12.73
CA GLY A 209 -19.35 11.45 -11.73
C GLY A 209 -18.06 12.27 -11.81
N LEU A 210 -17.85 12.97 -12.92
CA LEU A 210 -16.68 13.80 -13.25
C LEU A 210 -17.04 15.27 -13.49
N ALA A 211 -18.33 15.65 -13.40
CA ALA A 211 -18.76 17.01 -13.67
C ALA A 211 -18.28 17.97 -12.55
N ASP A 212 -17.43 18.90 -12.97
CA ASP A 212 -17.02 20.18 -12.40
C ASP A 212 -16.28 20.30 -11.07
N ASP A 213 -16.47 19.39 -10.10
CA ASP A 213 -15.81 19.56 -8.79
C ASP A 213 -14.63 18.61 -8.53
N TRP A 214 -14.31 17.72 -9.48
CA TRP A 214 -13.07 16.92 -9.41
C TRP A 214 -11.85 17.75 -9.83
N GLN A 215 -11.65 18.90 -9.17
CA GLN A 215 -10.28 19.38 -8.97
C GLN A 215 -9.57 18.25 -8.25
N ALA A 216 -8.72 17.51 -8.97
CA ALA A 216 -7.79 16.55 -8.39
C ALA A 216 -7.32 17.15 -7.07
N PRO A 217 -7.57 16.48 -5.92
CA PRO A 217 -7.55 17.10 -4.61
C PRO A 217 -6.36 18.02 -4.58
N LYS A 218 -6.61 19.35 -4.58
CA LYS A 218 -5.54 20.35 -4.53
C LYS A 218 -4.66 19.85 -3.41
N PRO A 219 -3.41 19.43 -3.70
CA PRO A 219 -2.57 18.70 -2.76
C PRO A 219 -2.69 19.47 -1.46
N VAL A 220 -3.29 18.83 -0.43
CA VAL A 220 -3.74 19.52 0.79
C VAL A 220 -2.64 20.48 1.14
N THR A 221 -2.90 21.77 0.88
CA THR A 221 -1.97 22.83 1.23
C THR A 221 -2.05 22.78 2.74
N THR A 222 -1.13 22.02 3.31
CA THR A 222 -0.84 22.02 4.73
C THR A 222 -0.82 23.50 5.06
N SER A 223 -1.67 23.91 6.02
CA SER A 223 -1.74 25.29 6.49
C SER A 223 -0.37 25.91 6.36
N THR A 224 -0.33 27.01 5.62
CA THR A 224 0.84 27.86 5.43
C THR A 224 1.31 28.29 6.82
N VAL A 225 2.04 27.40 7.51
CA VAL A 225 3.30 27.76 8.10
C VAL A 225 3.96 28.58 6.99
N PRO A 226 4.27 29.87 7.23
CA PRO A 226 4.96 30.67 6.23
C PRO A 226 6.05 29.78 5.66
N PRO A 227 6.20 29.75 4.32
CA PRO A 227 7.23 28.92 3.70
C PRO A 227 8.47 29.06 4.58
N PRO A 228 9.09 27.98 5.09
CA PRO A 228 10.45 28.13 5.55
C PRO A 228 11.09 28.80 4.36
N THR A 229 11.46 30.07 4.54
CA THR A 229 12.11 30.89 3.53
C THR A 229 12.98 29.92 2.79
N GLU A 230 12.70 29.69 1.50
CA GLU A 230 13.54 28.86 0.66
C GLU A 230 14.87 29.59 0.69
N GLU A 231 15.66 29.31 1.73
CA GLU A 231 17.08 29.50 1.74
C GLU A 231 17.46 28.76 0.48
N PRO A 232 17.92 29.48 -0.56
CA PRO A 232 18.17 28.92 -1.88
C PRO A 232 18.93 27.64 -1.63
N THR A 233 18.30 26.49 -1.91
CA THR A 233 18.78 25.16 -1.48
C THR A 233 20.27 25.16 -1.78
N LYS A 234 21.08 25.40 -0.73
CA LYS A 234 22.51 25.59 -0.88
C LYS A 234 22.94 24.33 -1.59
N ALA A 235 23.37 24.47 -2.85
CA ALA A 235 23.65 23.34 -3.71
C ALA A 235 24.43 22.34 -2.87
N ARG A 236 23.80 21.21 -2.54
CA ARG A 236 24.35 20.29 -1.54
C ARG A 236 25.78 20.02 -1.97
N PRO A 237 26.79 20.27 -1.11
CA PRO A 237 28.18 20.23 -1.52
C PRO A 237 28.45 18.89 -2.21
N ARG A 238 28.62 18.92 -3.53
CA ARG A 238 28.95 17.72 -4.29
C ARG A 238 30.40 17.42 -3.99
N LEU A 239 30.65 16.25 -3.41
CA LEU A 239 32.02 15.82 -3.16
C LEU A 239 32.75 15.70 -4.51
N PRO A 240 33.92 16.33 -4.70
CA PRO A 240 34.69 16.19 -5.93
C PRO A 240 34.99 14.71 -6.22
N ALA A 241 34.97 14.30 -7.49
CA ALA A 241 35.11 12.88 -7.88
C ALA A 241 36.32 12.18 -7.26
N GLY A 242 37.48 12.87 -7.16
CA GLY A 242 38.70 12.34 -6.54
C GLY A 242 38.62 12.14 -5.03
N LYS A 243 37.64 12.75 -4.33
CA LYS A 243 37.43 12.61 -2.88
C LYS A 243 36.38 11.55 -2.52
N ILE A 244 35.61 11.06 -3.50
CA ILE A 244 34.49 10.14 -3.24
C ILE A 244 34.97 8.81 -2.66
N GLU A 245 35.99 8.18 -3.27
CA GLU A 245 36.52 6.89 -2.82
C GLU A 245 37.23 6.98 -1.45
N PRO A 246 38.09 8.00 -1.18
CA PRO A 246 38.63 8.23 0.15
C PRO A 246 37.56 8.45 1.23
N ALA A 247 36.52 9.22 0.94
CA ALA A 247 35.43 9.46 1.90
C ALA A 247 34.64 8.16 2.20
N PHE A 248 34.34 7.37 1.17
CA PHE A 248 33.69 6.07 1.34
C PHE A 248 34.54 5.09 2.16
N ARG A 249 35.84 5.03 1.87
CA ARG A 249 36.81 4.20 2.62
C ARG A 249 36.86 4.60 4.09
N HIS A 250 37.06 5.90 4.35
CA HIS A 250 37.18 6.44 5.70
C HIS A 250 35.93 6.16 6.53
N TRP A 251 34.74 6.37 5.95
CA TRP A 251 33.48 6.06 6.65
C TRP A 251 33.31 4.55 6.92
N ARG A 252 33.77 3.68 6.01
CA ARG A 252 33.76 2.22 6.22
C ARG A 252 34.73 1.78 7.32
N GLU A 253 35.88 2.41 7.43
CA GLU A 253 36.89 2.12 8.46
C GLU A 253 36.46 2.60 9.86
N GLN A 254 35.63 3.65 9.95
CA GLN A 254 35.06 4.13 11.22
C GLN A 254 33.95 3.24 11.79
N GLN A 255 33.53 2.19 11.07
CA GLN A 255 32.50 1.28 11.57
C GLN A 255 33.07 0.38 12.68
N PRO A 256 32.24 -0.03 13.67
CA PRO A 256 32.69 -0.96 14.70
C PRO A 256 33.35 -2.21 14.11
N GLU A 257 34.39 -2.72 14.77
CA GLU A 257 35.13 -3.89 14.29
C GLU A 257 34.17 -5.09 14.09
N GLY A 258 34.26 -5.74 12.93
CA GLY A 258 33.35 -6.82 12.53
C GLY A 258 31.99 -6.37 11.98
N TYR A 259 31.65 -5.07 12.03
CA TYR A 259 30.44 -4.55 11.41
C TYR A 259 30.65 -4.23 9.92
N ILE A 260 29.82 -4.83 9.07
CA ILE A 260 29.80 -4.55 7.63
C ILE A 260 28.46 -3.89 7.28
N PRO A 261 28.43 -2.59 6.93
CA PRO A 261 27.21 -1.89 6.54
C PRO A 261 26.47 -2.53 5.35
N THR A 262 25.15 -2.41 5.37
CA THR A 262 24.26 -2.83 4.27
C THR A 262 24.35 -1.87 3.07
N GLU A 263 23.88 -2.28 1.89
CA GLU A 263 23.88 -1.40 0.70
C GLU A 263 23.04 -0.13 0.95
N GLU A 264 21.91 -0.27 1.63
CA GLU A 264 21.02 0.86 1.96
C GLU A 264 21.73 1.88 2.86
N GLN A 265 22.52 1.42 3.84
CA GLN A 265 23.29 2.30 4.71
C GLN A 265 24.43 3.00 3.98
N ASP A 266 25.14 2.29 3.10
CA ASP A 266 26.15 2.90 2.22
C ASP A 266 25.53 4.00 1.36
N VAL A 267 24.38 3.71 0.74
CA VAL A 267 23.67 4.64 -0.15
C VAL A 267 23.18 5.84 0.63
N ALA A 268 22.56 5.65 1.80
CA ALA A 268 22.07 6.74 2.64
C ALA A 268 23.20 7.68 3.07
N HIS A 269 24.35 7.14 3.50
CA HIS A 269 25.50 7.95 3.90
C HIS A 269 26.08 8.72 2.71
N MET A 270 26.32 8.05 1.58
CA MET A 270 26.94 8.67 0.41
C MET A 270 26.01 9.66 -0.32
N GLN A 271 24.70 9.45 -0.24
CA GLN A 271 23.72 10.39 -0.76
C GLN A 271 23.72 11.72 0.02
N ALA A 272 24.06 11.70 1.32
CA ALA A 272 24.28 12.92 2.11
C ALA A 272 25.50 13.73 1.62
N LEU A 273 26.47 13.06 0.98
CA LEU A 273 27.66 13.66 0.35
C LEU A 273 27.46 13.99 -1.14
N GLY A 274 26.23 13.87 -1.64
CA GLY A 274 25.89 14.15 -3.04
C GLY A 274 26.35 13.09 -4.03
N VAL A 275 26.64 11.87 -3.56
CA VAL A 275 27.07 10.75 -4.41
C VAL A 275 25.89 9.85 -4.77
N GLY A 276 25.70 9.59 -6.06
CA GLY A 276 24.59 8.78 -6.58
C GLY A 276 24.73 7.28 -6.29
N ARG A 277 23.59 6.58 -6.24
CA ARG A 277 23.48 5.15 -5.89
C ARG A 277 24.39 4.23 -6.73
N ASP A 278 24.51 4.47 -8.02
CA ASP A 278 25.32 3.61 -8.91
C ASP A 278 26.80 3.71 -8.58
N LYS A 279 27.28 4.90 -8.22
CA LYS A 279 28.68 5.08 -7.79
C LYS A 279 28.97 4.34 -6.50
N VAL A 280 28.01 4.32 -5.57
CA VAL A 280 28.11 3.54 -4.33
C VAL A 280 28.20 2.04 -4.61
N ARG A 281 27.41 1.53 -5.57
CA ARG A 281 27.46 0.12 -6.01
C ARG A 281 28.80 -0.26 -6.61
N GLU A 282 29.43 0.63 -7.38
CA GLU A 282 30.80 0.43 -7.89
C GLU A 282 31.82 0.37 -6.76
N LEU A 283 31.77 1.33 -5.82
CA LEU A 283 32.68 1.36 -4.67
C LEU A 283 32.56 0.08 -3.84
N ARG A 284 31.34 -0.38 -3.56
CA ARG A 284 31.08 -1.61 -2.78
C ARG A 284 31.64 -2.90 -3.42
N LYS A 285 32.02 -2.89 -4.71
CA LYS A 285 32.76 -4.02 -5.32
C LYS A 285 34.21 -4.10 -4.86
N LYS A 286 34.81 -2.99 -4.41
CA LYS A 286 36.22 -2.90 -3.97
C LYS A 286 36.43 -3.21 -2.48
N PHE A 287 35.37 -3.39 -1.70
CA PHE A 287 35.44 -3.61 -0.25
C PHE A 287 34.93 -4.99 0.14
N PRO A 288 35.38 -5.54 1.30
CA PRO A 288 34.90 -6.82 1.82
C PRO A 288 33.37 -6.85 1.90
N ARG A 289 32.80 -7.94 1.39
CA ARG A 289 31.36 -8.22 1.46
C ARG A 289 31.13 -9.26 2.55
N ARG A 290 30.00 -9.15 3.25
CA ARG A 290 29.52 -10.23 4.13
C ARG A 290 29.47 -11.53 3.35
N LYS A 291 29.99 -12.61 3.94
CA LYS A 291 29.82 -13.93 3.33
C LYS A 291 28.34 -14.29 3.36
N ARG A 292 27.87 -14.91 2.28
CA ARG A 292 26.49 -15.36 2.17
C ARG A 292 26.20 -16.34 3.31
N GLY A 293 25.37 -15.94 4.29
CA GLY A 293 25.01 -16.77 5.45
C GLY A 293 25.48 -16.25 6.82
N GLU A 294 26.29 -15.19 6.90
CA GLU A 294 26.63 -14.57 8.19
C GLU A 294 25.41 -13.86 8.80
N THR A 295 24.85 -14.45 9.86
CA THR A 295 23.81 -13.83 10.68
C THR A 295 24.40 -12.66 11.47
N ARG A 296 23.58 -11.63 11.72
CA ARG A 296 23.99 -10.44 12.49
C ARG A 296 24.48 -10.90 13.87
N SER A 297 25.77 -10.74 14.18
CA SER A 297 26.23 -10.73 15.57
C SER A 297 25.44 -9.65 16.30
N ARG A 298 24.77 -10.05 17.40
CA ARG A 298 23.96 -9.17 18.23
C ARG A 298 24.83 -8.21 19.02
#